data_AF-A0A5E6NKU0-F1
#
_entry.id   AF-A0A5E6NKU0-F1
#
_cell.length_a   1.000
_cell.length_b   1.000
_cell.length_c   1.000
_cell.angle_alpha   90.00
_cell.angle_beta   90.00
_cell.angle_gamma   90.00
#
_symmetry.space_group_name_H-M   'P 1'
#
loop_
_entity.id
_entity.type
_entity.pdbx_description
1 polymer ?
#
loop_
_entity_poly.entity_id
_entity_poly.type
_entity_poly.pdbx_seq_one_letter_code
_entity_poly.pdbx_strand_id
1 'polypeptide(L)'
;MVLLDGVDVVFTPSTQDMYPDGVNSSVDVGAVGQILCGQSRPHFFNGVVRVVQRLFEIIHPDVAVFGQKDYQQLHIIKHFTSGTEIIGAPIVREDNGLAMSTRNQYLNADEYKIASKLHKILKQIERGELDLQSATEQLQRYFKLDYLELLDANTLKKITDNTSKIAILSAVYLNKVRLIDNIIF
;
A
#
# COMPACT_ATOMS: atom_id res chain seq x y z
N MET A 1 18.18 0.26 8.16
CA MET A 1 19.35 0.99 7.63
C MET A 1 18.94 1.53 6.27
N VAL A 2 18.79 2.85 6.11
CA VAL A 2 18.64 3.42 4.77
C VAL A 2 20.02 3.29 4.14
N LEU A 3 20.13 2.48 3.08
CA LEU A 3 21.32 2.53 2.23
C LEU A 3 21.24 3.89 1.52
N LEU A 4 22.06 4.84 1.97
CA LEU A 4 22.21 6.17 1.36
C LEU A 4 23.20 6.14 0.19
N ASP A 5 23.57 4.96 -0.29
CA ASP A 5 24.48 4.82 -1.42
C ASP A 5 23.86 5.51 -2.64
N GLY A 6 24.57 6.51 -3.15
CA GLY A 6 24.12 7.33 -4.27
C GLY A 6 23.02 8.35 -3.94
N VAL A 7 22.75 8.65 -2.67
CA VAL A 7 21.82 9.71 -2.27
C VAL A 7 22.58 11.02 -2.06
N ASP A 8 22.32 12.03 -2.90
CA ASP A 8 22.94 13.35 -2.78
C ASP A 8 22.37 14.18 -1.62
N VAL A 9 21.05 14.09 -1.39
CA VAL A 9 20.33 14.93 -0.42
C VAL A 9 19.28 14.11 0.33
N VAL A 10 19.22 14.30 1.65
CA VAL A 10 18.12 13.84 2.50
C VAL A 10 17.33 15.05 2.97
N PHE A 11 16.08 15.17 2.50
CA PHE A 11 15.20 16.27 2.88
C PHE A 11 14.38 15.89 4.14
N THR A 12 14.67 16.53 5.27
CA THR A 12 14.04 16.26 6.57
C THR A 12 13.37 17.51 7.15
N PRO A 13 12.32 18.05 6.51
CA PRO A 13 11.63 19.24 6.98
C PRO A 13 10.84 18.96 8.27
N SER A 14 10.69 19.97 9.12
CA SER A 14 9.71 19.96 10.19
C SER A 14 8.30 20.23 9.66
N THR A 15 7.28 20.01 10.49
CA THR A 15 5.90 20.38 10.16
C THR A 15 5.77 21.88 9.86
N GLN A 16 6.50 22.73 10.59
CA GLN A 16 6.48 24.18 10.40
C GLN A 16 7.12 24.57 9.06
N ASP A 17 8.16 23.87 8.63
CA ASP A 17 8.79 24.09 7.31
C ASP A 17 7.83 23.70 6.17
N MET A 18 7.08 22.60 6.35
CA MET A 18 6.11 22.13 5.36
C MET A 18 4.86 23.02 5.27
N TYR A 19 4.37 23.49 6.42
CA TYR A 19 3.07 24.15 6.58
C TYR A 19 3.16 25.38 7.51
N PRO A 20 3.87 26.46 7.09
CA PRO A 20 4.15 27.60 7.95
C PRO A 20 2.88 28.34 8.40
N ASP A 21 1.88 28.41 7.51
CA ASP A 21 0.58 29.05 7.74
C ASP A 21 -0.52 28.04 8.15
N GLY A 22 -0.10 26.84 8.59
CA GLY A 22 -1.01 25.73 8.80
C GLY A 22 -1.48 25.08 7.50
N VAL A 23 -2.51 24.25 7.62
CA VAL A 23 -2.97 23.37 6.55
C VAL A 23 -4.25 23.92 5.93
N ASN A 24 -4.12 24.57 4.77
CA ASN A 24 -5.23 25.32 4.15
C ASN A 24 -5.91 24.61 2.97
N SER A 25 -5.35 23.52 2.44
CA SER A 25 -5.91 22.81 1.27
C SER A 25 -6.81 21.64 1.65
N SER A 26 -8.05 21.66 1.12
CA SER A 26 -8.95 20.51 1.11
C SER A 26 -8.65 19.66 -0.13
N VAL A 27 -7.81 18.63 0.04
CA VAL A 27 -7.74 17.54 -0.93
C VAL A 27 -8.87 16.56 -0.63
N ASP A 28 -9.62 16.17 -1.65
CA ASP A 28 -10.57 15.07 -1.58
C ASP A 28 -10.22 14.05 -2.67
N VAL A 29 -9.78 12.85 -2.24
CA VAL A 29 -9.47 11.77 -3.18
C VAL A 29 -10.72 11.01 -3.65
N GLY A 30 -11.90 11.37 -3.17
CA GLY A 30 -13.17 10.77 -3.54
C GLY A 30 -13.30 9.30 -3.12
N ALA A 31 -14.14 8.57 -3.84
CA ALA A 31 -14.55 7.21 -3.48
C ALA A 31 -13.38 6.21 -3.40
N VAL A 32 -12.32 6.38 -4.20
CA VAL A 32 -11.16 5.47 -4.17
C VAL A 32 -10.40 5.55 -2.84
N GLY A 33 -10.47 6.67 -2.12
CA GLY A 33 -9.91 6.79 -0.77
C GLY A 33 -10.81 6.26 0.34
N GLN A 34 -12.01 5.78 0.01
CA GLN A 34 -12.99 5.27 0.97
C GLN A 34 -13.13 3.74 0.92
N ILE A 35 -12.48 3.06 -0.03
CA ILE A 35 -12.42 1.59 -0.12
C ILE A 35 -11.15 1.04 0.52
N LEU A 36 -11.06 -0.28 0.71
CA LEU A 36 -9.84 -0.98 1.16
C LEU A 36 -9.26 -0.34 2.44
N CYS A 37 -8.00 0.12 2.42
CA CYS A 37 -7.37 0.77 3.57
C CYS A 37 -8.08 2.07 3.99
N GLY A 38 -8.83 2.69 3.09
CA GLY A 38 -9.62 3.89 3.34
C GLY A 38 -10.80 3.66 4.28
N GLN A 39 -11.43 2.47 4.23
CA GLN A 39 -12.54 2.12 5.12
C GLN A 39 -12.12 2.17 6.58
N SER A 40 -10.96 1.57 6.89
CA SER A 40 -10.42 1.50 8.24
C SER A 40 -9.62 2.76 8.63
N ARG A 41 -9.43 3.72 7.70
CA ARG A 41 -8.61 4.94 7.89
C ARG A 41 -9.23 6.16 7.19
N PRO A 42 -10.35 6.71 7.71
CA PRO A 42 -10.99 7.88 7.13
C PRO A 42 -10.02 9.04 6.92
N HIS A 43 -10.15 9.73 5.78
CA HIS A 43 -9.32 10.88 5.37
C HIS A 43 -7.81 10.63 5.21
N PHE A 44 -7.34 9.39 5.40
CA PHE A 44 -5.90 9.07 5.33
C PHE A 44 -5.30 9.47 3.98
N PHE A 45 -5.95 9.11 2.89
CA PHE A 45 -5.44 9.39 1.55
C PHE A 45 -5.50 10.87 1.15
N ASN A 46 -6.43 11.65 1.72
CA ASN A 46 -6.45 13.12 1.55
C ASN A 46 -5.15 13.71 2.13
N GLY A 47 -4.74 13.24 3.31
CA GLY A 47 -3.48 13.64 3.93
C GLY A 47 -2.26 13.21 3.11
N VAL A 48 -2.27 11.99 2.55
CA VAL A 48 -1.18 11.46 1.72
C VAL A 48 -1.01 12.29 0.45
N VAL A 49 -2.07 12.52 -0.32
CA VAL A 49 -1.98 13.32 -1.56
C VAL A 49 -1.51 14.73 -1.24
N ARG A 50 -2.03 15.34 -0.18
CA ARG A 50 -1.63 16.69 0.23
C ARG A 50 -0.13 16.79 0.53
N VAL A 51 0.42 15.86 1.32
CA VAL A 51 1.86 15.91 1.64
C VAL A 51 2.72 15.61 0.42
N VAL A 52 2.29 14.69 -0.47
CA VAL A 52 3.01 14.39 -1.70
C VAL A 52 3.02 15.58 -2.66
N GLN A 53 1.88 16.24 -2.86
CA GLN A 53 1.80 17.46 -3.67
C GLN A 53 2.72 18.55 -3.11
N ARG A 54 2.69 18.78 -1.79
CA ARG A 54 3.58 19.74 -1.14
C ARG A 54 5.06 19.40 -1.34
N LEU A 55 5.43 18.12 -1.27
CA LEU A 55 6.80 17.68 -1.56
C LEU A 55 7.18 17.93 -3.03
N PHE A 56 6.28 17.70 -3.98
CA PHE A 56 6.56 17.95 -5.40
C PHE A 56 6.65 19.44 -5.74
N GLU A 57 5.87 20.30 -5.07
CA GLU A 57 6.01 21.75 -5.16
C GLU A 57 7.35 22.28 -4.61
N ILE A 58 7.98 21.56 -3.67
CA ILE A 58 9.27 21.96 -3.11
C ILE A 58 10.41 21.40 -3.96
N ILE A 59 10.35 20.11 -4.27
CA ILE A 59 11.45 19.35 -4.88
C ILE A 59 11.44 19.40 -6.40
N HIS A 60 10.27 19.58 -7.03
CA HIS A 60 10.08 19.53 -8.49
C HIS A 60 10.72 18.30 -9.16
N PRO A 61 10.41 17.07 -8.72
CA PRO A 61 11.05 15.88 -9.27
C PRO A 61 10.55 15.57 -10.68
N ASP A 62 11.46 15.15 -11.56
CA ASP A 62 11.10 14.52 -12.84
C ASP A 62 10.49 13.13 -12.62
N VAL A 63 11.03 12.38 -11.65
CA VAL A 63 10.64 11.01 -11.32
C VAL A 63 10.46 10.86 -9.82
N ALA A 64 9.37 10.18 -9.40
CA ALA A 64 9.15 9.80 -8.02
C ALA A 64 8.80 8.31 -7.90
N VAL A 65 9.44 7.64 -6.95
CA VAL A 65 9.34 6.18 -6.77
C VAL A 65 8.53 5.86 -5.51
N PHE A 66 7.52 5.01 -5.65
CA PHE A 66 6.67 4.55 -4.56
C PHE A 66 6.57 3.03 -4.56
N GLY A 67 6.57 2.40 -3.38
CA GLY A 67 6.49 0.94 -3.27
C GLY A 67 5.12 0.39 -3.66
N GLN A 68 5.10 -0.66 -4.48
CA GLN A 68 3.87 -1.36 -4.89
C GLN A 68 3.12 -2.01 -3.73
N LYS A 69 3.77 -2.22 -2.57
CA LYS A 69 3.12 -2.78 -1.37
C LYS A 69 1.92 -1.94 -0.94
N ASP A 70 2.03 -0.63 -1.04
CA ASP A 70 0.94 0.32 -0.76
C ASP A 70 0.17 0.62 -2.07
N TYR A 71 -0.36 -0.41 -2.73
CA TYR A 71 -0.89 -0.31 -4.11
C TYR A 71 -2.00 0.73 -4.28
N GLN A 72 -2.92 0.83 -3.32
CA GLN A 72 -3.97 1.86 -3.32
C GLN A 72 -3.37 3.28 -3.24
N GLN A 73 -2.32 3.48 -2.44
CA GLN A 73 -1.60 4.75 -2.38
C GLN A 73 -0.95 5.07 -3.73
N LEU A 74 -0.23 4.11 -4.32
CA LEU A 74 0.40 4.27 -5.63
C LEU A 74 -0.63 4.64 -6.70
N HIS A 75 -1.77 3.95 -6.72
CA HIS A 75 -2.86 4.22 -7.65
C HIS A 75 -3.42 5.64 -7.49
N ILE A 76 -3.67 6.07 -6.24
CA ILE A 76 -4.16 7.42 -5.94
C ILE A 76 -3.13 8.48 -6.32
N ILE A 77 -1.85 8.31 -5.95
CA ILE A 77 -0.79 9.28 -6.28
C ILE A 77 -0.65 9.45 -7.79
N LYS A 78 -0.70 8.36 -8.56
CA LYS A 78 -0.69 8.40 -10.03
C LYS A 78 -1.85 9.23 -10.60
N HIS A 79 -3.03 9.15 -9.99
CA HIS A 79 -4.20 9.90 -10.44
C HIS A 79 -4.10 11.40 -10.13
N PHE A 80 -3.51 11.76 -8.99
CA PHE A 80 -3.43 13.15 -8.49
C PHE A 80 -2.11 13.86 -8.83
N THR A 81 -1.24 13.25 -9.62
CA THR A 81 0.04 13.82 -10.05
C THR A 81 0.03 14.10 -11.54
N SER A 82 0.49 15.29 -11.92
CA SER A 82 0.81 15.66 -13.30
C SER A 82 2.25 16.21 -13.35
N GLY A 83 2.94 16.01 -14.47
CA GLY A 83 4.31 16.53 -14.69
C GLY A 83 5.45 15.70 -14.10
N THR A 84 5.22 14.90 -13.06
CA THR A 84 6.20 13.95 -12.51
C THR A 84 5.87 12.51 -12.93
N GLU A 85 6.86 11.75 -13.38
CA GLU A 85 6.72 10.32 -13.66
C GLU A 85 6.67 9.52 -12.35
N ILE A 86 5.59 8.75 -12.14
CA ILE A 86 5.41 7.93 -10.93
C ILE A 86 5.75 6.46 -11.21
N ILE A 87 6.88 6.01 -10.65
CA ILE A 87 7.36 4.63 -10.79
C ILE A 87 6.94 3.79 -9.57
N GLY A 88 6.37 2.61 -9.83
CA GLY A 88 6.03 1.64 -8.80
C GLY A 88 7.18 0.66 -8.56
N ALA A 89 7.90 0.78 -7.45
CA ALA A 89 8.96 -0.16 -7.08
C ALA A 89 8.38 -1.51 -6.62
N PRO A 90 8.94 -2.65 -7.06
CA PRO A 90 8.50 -3.98 -6.63
C PRO A 90 8.47 -4.14 -5.11
N ILE A 91 7.60 -5.02 -4.63
CA ILE A 91 7.55 -5.38 -3.21
C ILE A 91 8.82 -6.15 -2.86
N VAL A 92 9.68 -5.54 -2.05
CA VAL A 92 10.80 -6.26 -1.42
C VAL A 92 10.24 -7.14 -0.31
N ARG A 93 10.72 -8.38 -0.24
CA ARG A 93 10.25 -9.40 0.69
C ARG A 93 11.41 -9.89 1.55
N GLU A 94 11.09 -10.24 2.79
CA GLU A 94 11.96 -10.99 3.68
C GLU A 94 12.18 -12.41 3.13
N ASP A 95 13.17 -13.14 3.66
CA ASP A 95 13.49 -14.52 3.22
C ASP A 95 12.30 -15.49 3.32
N ASN A 96 11.36 -15.23 4.24
CA ASN A 96 10.17 -16.05 4.41
C ASN A 96 9.00 -15.65 3.48
N GLY A 97 9.18 -14.63 2.63
CA GLY A 97 8.18 -14.11 1.69
C GLY A 97 7.29 -12.99 2.23
N LEU A 98 7.41 -12.63 3.52
CA LEU A 98 6.69 -11.50 4.10
C LEU A 98 7.10 -10.19 3.42
N ALA A 99 6.14 -9.36 3.02
CA ALA A 99 6.44 -8.03 2.50
C ALA A 99 7.21 -7.20 3.53
N MET A 100 8.33 -6.60 3.13
CA MET A 100 9.15 -5.78 4.04
C MET A 100 8.37 -4.57 4.53
N SER A 101 8.42 -4.35 5.84
CA SER A 101 7.71 -3.27 6.51
C SER A 101 8.43 -2.93 7.80
N THR A 102 8.53 -1.64 8.11
CA THR A 102 9.00 -1.19 9.44
C THR A 102 8.13 -1.76 10.57
N ARG A 103 6.88 -2.12 10.28
CA ARG A 103 5.99 -2.77 11.24
C ARG A 103 6.39 -4.21 11.58
N ASN A 104 7.23 -4.87 10.77
CA ASN A 104 7.68 -6.24 11.03
C ASN A 104 8.51 -6.33 12.32
N GLN A 105 9.17 -5.23 12.73
CA GLN A 105 9.92 -5.16 13.99
C GLN A 105 9.07 -5.36 15.25
N TYR A 106 7.75 -5.21 15.13
CA TYR A 106 6.82 -5.41 16.24
C TYR A 106 6.29 -6.85 16.33
N LEU A 107 6.72 -7.72 15.42
CA LEU A 107 6.38 -9.14 15.43
C LEU A 107 7.40 -9.90 16.28
N ASN A 108 6.93 -10.78 17.16
CA ASN A 108 7.78 -11.78 17.78
C ASN A 108 8.11 -12.92 16.79
N ALA A 109 8.95 -13.87 17.22
CA ALA A 109 9.43 -14.95 16.36
C ALA A 109 8.31 -15.85 15.79
N ASP A 110 7.26 -16.11 16.56
CA ASP A 110 6.13 -16.94 16.11
C ASP A 110 5.19 -16.15 15.21
N GLU A 111 4.93 -14.89 15.55
CA GLU A 111 4.17 -13.97 14.71
C GLU A 111 4.84 -13.74 13.35
N TYR A 112 6.17 -13.63 13.31
CA TYR A 112 6.95 -13.50 12.08
C TYR A 112 6.76 -14.71 11.14
N LYS A 113 6.75 -15.93 11.70
CA LYS A 113 6.46 -17.15 10.94
C LYS A 113 5.02 -17.16 10.43
N ILE A 114 4.06 -16.75 11.26
CA ILE A 114 2.64 -16.68 10.90
C ILE A 114 2.42 -15.64 9.78
N ALA A 115 3.05 -14.47 9.88
CA ALA A 115 2.90 -13.36 8.93
C ALA A 115 3.22 -13.78 7.48
N SER A 116 4.18 -14.69 7.27
CA SER A 116 4.49 -15.25 5.94
C SER A 116 3.30 -15.94 5.26
N LYS A 117 2.30 -16.41 6.03
CA LYS A 117 1.13 -17.09 5.48
C LYS A 117 0.25 -16.18 4.63
N LEU A 118 0.27 -14.87 4.88
CA LEU A 118 -0.47 -13.91 4.06
C LEU A 118 -0.06 -14.04 2.59
N HIS A 119 1.23 -13.88 2.30
CA HIS A 119 1.73 -13.96 0.93
C HIS A 119 1.47 -15.33 0.28
N LYS A 120 1.66 -16.41 1.04
CA LYS A 120 1.41 -17.78 0.56
C LYS A 120 -0.04 -17.97 0.11
N ILE A 121 -1.00 -17.48 0.91
CA ILE A 121 -2.43 -17.58 0.57
C ILE A 121 -2.74 -16.72 -0.66
N LEU A 122 -2.20 -15.50 -0.78
CA LEU A 122 -2.41 -14.68 -1.97
C LEU A 122 -1.86 -15.36 -3.24
N LYS A 123 -0.71 -16.05 -3.16
CA LYS A 123 -0.15 -16.84 -4.27
C LYS A 123 -1.04 -18.02 -4.66
N GLN A 124 -1.74 -18.65 -3.72
CA GLN A 124 -2.68 -19.73 -4.02
C GLN A 124 -3.88 -19.20 -4.80
N ILE A 125 -4.37 -18.00 -4.45
CA ILE A 125 -5.44 -17.33 -5.22
C ILE A 125 -4.96 -16.99 -6.63
N GLU A 126 -3.78 -16.39 -6.77
CA GLU A 126 -3.21 -16.03 -8.08
C GLU A 126 -3.08 -17.25 -9.01
N ARG A 127 -2.74 -18.41 -8.47
CA ARG A 127 -2.61 -19.67 -9.24
C ARG A 127 -3.94 -20.38 -9.50
N GLY A 128 -5.05 -19.87 -8.96
CA GLY A 128 -6.35 -20.54 -9.01
C GLY A 128 -6.45 -21.80 -8.15
N GLU A 129 -5.52 -22.00 -7.21
CA GLU A 129 -5.53 -23.13 -6.26
C GLU A 129 -6.53 -22.91 -5.11
N LEU A 130 -6.94 -21.65 -4.89
CA LEU A 130 -7.82 -21.25 -3.79
C LEU A 130 -8.76 -20.13 -4.22
N ASP A 131 -10.07 -20.31 -4.05
CA ASP A 131 -11.04 -19.24 -4.25
C ASP A 131 -11.03 -18.22 -3.09
N LEU A 132 -11.69 -17.06 -3.30
CA LEU A 132 -11.74 -15.98 -2.30
C LEU A 132 -12.38 -16.40 -0.98
N GLN A 133 -13.40 -17.26 -1.02
CA GLN A 133 -14.10 -17.69 0.18
C GLN A 133 -13.19 -18.58 1.03
N SER A 134 -12.60 -19.59 0.42
CA SER A 134 -11.66 -20.52 1.06
C SER A 134 -10.42 -19.79 1.56
N ALA A 135 -9.91 -18.82 0.81
CA ALA A 135 -8.80 -17.96 1.24
C ALA A 135 -9.16 -17.09 2.45
N THR A 136 -10.37 -16.53 2.48
CA THR A 136 -10.89 -15.76 3.61
C THR A 136 -10.92 -16.60 4.88
N GLU A 137 -11.51 -17.79 4.82
CA GLU A 137 -11.56 -18.72 5.95
C GLU A 137 -10.16 -19.12 6.41
N GLN A 138 -9.25 -19.38 5.48
CA GLN A 138 -7.87 -19.76 5.80
C GLN A 138 -7.09 -18.61 6.46
N LEU A 139 -7.26 -17.36 6.00
CA LEU A 139 -6.65 -16.19 6.65
C LEU A 139 -7.18 -15.99 8.06
N GLN A 140 -8.49 -16.15 8.26
CA GLN A 140 -9.15 -15.97 9.56
C GLN A 140 -8.69 -16.96 10.64
N ARG A 141 -8.09 -18.11 10.26
CA ARG A 141 -7.46 -19.05 11.21
C ARG A 141 -6.20 -18.48 11.87
N TYR A 142 -5.55 -17.51 11.23
CA TYR A 142 -4.25 -16.97 11.66
C TYR A 142 -4.28 -15.49 11.99
N PHE A 143 -5.21 -14.76 11.37
CA PHE A 143 -5.27 -13.31 11.45
C PHE A 143 -6.69 -12.85 11.71
N LYS A 144 -6.83 -11.65 12.26
CA LYS A 144 -8.07 -10.89 12.12
C LYS A 144 -8.05 -10.21 10.75
N LEU A 145 -8.89 -10.68 9.83
CA LEU A 145 -8.99 -10.11 8.47
C LEU A 145 -9.62 -8.71 8.53
N ASP A 146 -8.98 -7.75 7.85
CA ASP A 146 -9.56 -6.41 7.59
C ASP A 146 -10.30 -6.46 6.25
N TYR A 147 -9.59 -6.88 5.19
CA TYR A 147 -10.19 -7.19 3.90
C TYR A 147 -9.32 -8.18 3.09
N LEU A 148 -9.96 -8.89 2.17
CA LEU A 148 -9.34 -9.61 1.06
C LEU A 148 -10.21 -9.34 -0.17
N GLU A 149 -9.64 -8.70 -1.19
CA GLU A 149 -10.38 -8.23 -2.36
C GLU A 149 -9.66 -8.61 -3.66
N LEU A 150 -10.45 -8.92 -4.69
CA LEU A 150 -10.00 -9.14 -6.06
C LEU A 150 -10.61 -8.03 -6.93
N LEU A 151 -9.77 -7.12 -7.41
CA LEU A 151 -10.21 -5.92 -8.11
C LEU A 151 -9.49 -5.80 -9.45
N ASP A 152 -10.06 -5.01 -10.34
CA ASP A 152 -9.36 -4.50 -11.51
C ASP A 152 -8.18 -3.62 -11.07
N ALA A 153 -6.96 -4.00 -11.45
CA ALA A 153 -5.75 -3.34 -10.99
C ALA A 153 -5.57 -1.91 -11.53
N ASN A 154 -6.28 -1.56 -12.60
CA ASN A 154 -6.21 -0.24 -13.23
C ASN A 154 -7.23 0.73 -12.65
N THR A 155 -8.28 0.24 -11.99
CA THR A 155 -9.39 1.09 -11.51
C THR A 155 -9.72 0.90 -10.03
N LEU A 156 -9.23 -0.17 -9.40
CA LEU A 156 -9.62 -0.61 -8.07
C LEU A 156 -11.14 -0.78 -7.90
N LYS A 157 -11.81 -1.21 -8.99
CA LYS A 157 -13.23 -1.55 -9.02
C LYS A 157 -13.41 -3.06 -9.21
N LYS A 158 -14.65 -3.52 -9.14
CA LYS A 158 -15.00 -4.92 -9.42
C LYS A 158 -14.50 -5.33 -10.80
N ILE A 159 -14.01 -6.57 -10.89
CA ILE A 159 -13.57 -7.19 -12.13
C ILE A 159 -14.75 -7.30 -13.10
N THR A 160 -14.49 -7.06 -14.38
CA THR A 160 -15.44 -7.21 -15.48
C THR A 160 -14.77 -7.96 -16.64
N ASP A 161 -15.53 -8.29 -17.68
CA ASP A 161 -14.99 -8.92 -18.89
C ASP A 161 -13.91 -8.08 -19.60
N ASN A 162 -13.84 -6.77 -19.32
CA ASN A 162 -12.84 -5.84 -19.85
C ASN A 162 -11.59 -5.71 -18.95
N THR A 163 -11.54 -6.41 -17.82
CA THR A 163 -10.41 -6.31 -16.89
C THR A 163 -9.18 -7.00 -17.48
N SER A 164 -8.16 -6.20 -17.81
CA SER A 164 -6.89 -6.68 -18.38
C SER A 164 -5.83 -7.04 -17.35
N LYS A 165 -6.01 -6.60 -16.10
CA LYS A 165 -5.08 -6.82 -15.01
C LYS A 165 -5.82 -6.91 -13.69
N ILE A 166 -5.51 -7.90 -12.88
CA ILE A 166 -6.16 -8.21 -11.61
C ILE A 166 -5.23 -7.83 -10.46
N ALA A 167 -5.82 -7.32 -9.38
CA ALA A 167 -5.15 -7.03 -8.12
C ALA A 167 -5.80 -7.84 -7.00
N ILE A 168 -5.01 -8.71 -6.36
CA ILE A 168 -5.34 -9.32 -5.07
C ILE A 168 -4.81 -8.39 -4.00
N LEU A 169 -5.68 -7.80 -3.18
CA LEU A 169 -5.27 -6.92 -2.10
C LEU A 169 -5.78 -7.46 -0.78
N SER A 170 -4.92 -7.49 0.24
CA SER A 170 -5.36 -7.87 1.58
C SER A 170 -4.70 -7.03 2.66
N ALA A 171 -5.48 -6.76 3.70
CA ALA A 171 -5.02 -6.27 4.96
C ALA A 171 -5.48 -7.19 6.09
N VAL A 172 -4.57 -7.48 7.01
CA VAL A 172 -4.81 -8.37 8.14
C VAL A 172 -4.17 -7.81 9.41
N TYR A 173 -4.75 -8.14 10.55
CA TYR A 173 -4.16 -7.85 11.86
C TYR A 173 -3.60 -9.14 12.46
N LEU A 174 -2.35 -9.09 12.87
CA LEU A 174 -1.74 -10.07 13.76
C LEU A 174 -1.49 -9.37 15.10
N ASN A 175 -2.34 -9.67 16.08
CA ASN A 175 -2.44 -8.92 17.33
C ASN A 175 -2.62 -7.40 17.06
N LYS A 176 -1.65 -6.58 17.46
CA LYS A 176 -1.70 -5.11 17.28
C LYS A 176 -1.10 -4.66 15.95
N VAL A 177 -0.46 -5.55 15.19
CA VAL A 177 0.25 -5.21 13.96
C VAL A 177 -0.66 -5.40 12.76
N ARG A 178 -0.94 -4.31 12.04
CA ARG A 178 -1.65 -4.35 10.75
C ARG A 178 -0.66 -4.57 9.60
N LEU A 179 -0.79 -5.70 8.93
CA LEU A 179 -0.02 -6.09 7.75
C LEU A 179 -0.86 -5.86 6.50
N ILE A 180 -0.19 -5.51 5.40
CA ILE A 180 -0.80 -5.45 4.07
C ILE A 180 0.11 -6.18 3.09
N ASP A 181 -0.49 -6.80 2.10
CA ASP A 181 0.22 -7.39 0.96
C ASP A 181 -0.70 -7.38 -0.27
N ASN A 182 -0.11 -7.47 -1.44
CA ASN A 182 -0.85 -7.57 -2.68
C ASN A 182 -0.08 -8.34 -3.76
N ILE A 183 -0.83 -8.81 -4.76
CA ILE A 183 -0.30 -9.43 -5.97
C ILE A 183 -1.07 -8.85 -7.15
N ILE A 184 -0.35 -8.40 -8.17
CA ILE A 184 -0.92 -7.81 -9.38
C ILE A 184 -0.48 -8.67 -10.57
N PHE A 185 -1.44 -9.22 -11.32
CA PHE A 185 -1.19 -10.16 -12.41
C PHE A 185 -2.14 -9.95 -13.59
#